data_AF-A0A7W1EBT7-F1
#
_entry.id   AF-A0A7W1EBT7-F1
#
_cell.length_a   1.000
_cell.length_b   1.000
_cell.length_c   1.000
_cell.angle_alpha   90.00
_cell.angle_beta   90.00
_cell.angle_gamma   90.00
#
_symmetry.space_group_name_H-M   'P 1'
#
loop_
_entity.id
_entity.type
_entity.pdbx_description
1 polymer ?
#
loop_
_entity_poly.entity_id
_entity_poly.type
_entity_poly.pdbx_seq_one_letter_code
_entity_poly.pdbx_strand_id
1 'polypeptide(L)'
;KAQQAASQWLEAILEGDGSGLERAMRQPAWSARGEFTALLDALSNTLGEAVRGALGETVRRPVPAALLRYRSPAPLLDALGRIATAREAAHGNVNPQILLAVLGEDLAEVL
;
A
#
# COMPACT_ATOMS: atom_id res chain seq x y z
N LYS A 1 -10.33 7.80 7.12
CA LYS A 1 -9.76 8.46 5.93
C LYS A 1 -8.53 7.71 5.41
N ALA A 2 -7.40 7.69 6.11
CA ALA A 2 -6.20 6.97 5.66
C ALA A 2 -6.42 5.47 5.37
N GLN A 3 -7.13 4.74 6.24
CA GLN A 3 -7.46 3.33 6.01
C GLN A 3 -8.27 3.09 4.73
N GLN A 4 -9.27 3.92 4.47
CA GLN A 4 -10.09 3.82 3.27
C GLN A 4 -9.29 4.14 2.01
N ALA A 5 -8.44 5.17 2.06
CA ALA A 5 -7.52 5.51 0.98
C ALA A 5 -6.51 4.38 0.71
N ALA A 6 -5.99 3.74 1.75
CA ALA A 6 -5.10 2.59 1.64
C ALA A 6 -5.78 1.41 0.95
N SER A 7 -7.01 1.05 1.37
CA SER A 7 -7.78 -0.03 0.74
C SER A 7 -8.07 0.25 -0.74
N GLN A 8 -8.58 1.45 -1.07
CA GLN A 8 -8.88 1.83 -2.45
C GLN A 8 -7.64 1.86 -3.34
N TRP A 9 -6.51 2.32 -2.81
CA TRP A 9 -5.26 2.38 -3.56
C TRP A 9 -4.67 0.98 -3.79
N LEU A 10 -4.75 0.08 -2.81
CA LEU A 10 -4.36 -1.33 -2.98
C LEU A 10 -5.27 -2.05 -3.98
N GLU A 11 -6.58 -1.83 -3.93
CA GLU A 11 -7.53 -2.37 -4.90
C GLU A 11 -7.15 -1.94 -6.33
N ALA A 12 -6.88 -0.66 -6.54
CA ALA A 12 -6.46 -0.14 -7.84
C ALA A 12 -5.13 -0.75 -8.34
N ILE A 13 -4.18 -1.08 -7.45
CA ILE A 13 -2.95 -1.80 -7.82
C ILE A 13 -3.27 -3.23 -8.26
N LEU A 14 -4.10 -3.93 -7.47
CA LEU A 14 -4.45 -5.33 -7.69
C LEU A 14 -5.34 -5.57 -8.91
N GLU A 15 -6.09 -4.55 -9.32
CA GLU A 15 -6.94 -4.54 -10.53
C GLU A 15 -6.13 -4.29 -11.81
N GLY A 16 -4.88 -3.80 -11.71
CA GLY A 16 -4.01 -3.58 -12.85
C GLY A 16 -4.35 -2.36 -13.70
N ASP A 17 -5.20 -1.45 -13.20
CA ASP A 17 -5.62 -0.25 -13.92
C ASP A 17 -4.48 0.79 -14.00
N GLY A 18 -3.76 0.80 -15.13
CA GLY A 18 -2.88 1.88 -15.58
C GLY A 18 -1.49 1.94 -14.95
N SER A 19 -0.60 2.77 -15.52
CA SER A 19 0.77 2.98 -15.02
C SER A 19 0.75 3.68 -13.64
N GLY A 20 1.67 3.30 -12.75
CA GLY A 20 1.74 3.87 -11.39
C GLY A 20 1.89 5.40 -11.40
N LEU A 21 2.54 5.94 -12.43
CA LEU A 21 2.67 7.37 -12.68
C LEU A 21 1.33 8.07 -12.95
N GLU A 22 0.48 7.56 -13.84
CA GLU A 22 -0.84 8.17 -14.10
C GLU A 22 -1.74 8.12 -12.87
N ARG A 23 -1.67 7.04 -12.08
CA ARG A 23 -2.37 6.90 -10.80
C ARG A 23 -1.91 7.93 -9.77
N ALA A 24 -0.61 8.13 -9.62
CA ALA A 24 -0.06 9.10 -8.68
C ALA A 24 -0.36 10.55 -9.07
N MET A 25 -0.42 10.85 -10.36
CA MET A 25 -0.82 12.18 -10.85
C MET A 25 -2.31 12.48 -10.66
N ARG A 26 -3.16 11.45 -10.60
CA ARG A 26 -4.60 11.59 -10.29
C ARG A 26 -4.90 11.70 -8.80
N GLN A 27 -3.94 11.38 -7.92
CA GLN A 27 -4.11 11.54 -6.48
C GLN A 27 -4.12 13.04 -6.14
N PRO A 28 -5.07 13.50 -5.31
CA PRO A 28 -5.04 14.87 -4.82
C PRO A 28 -3.71 15.13 -4.10
N ALA A 29 -3.17 16.34 -4.25
CA ALA A 29 -1.96 16.72 -3.52
C ALA A 29 -2.18 16.49 -2.01
N TRP A 30 -1.29 15.71 -1.40
CA TRP A 30 -1.33 15.49 0.05
C TRP A 30 -1.20 16.84 0.75
N SER A 31 -2.28 17.26 1.41
CA SER A 31 -2.38 18.61 1.97
C SER A 31 -1.41 18.81 3.15
N ALA A 32 -1.05 17.71 3.83
CA ALA A 32 -0.07 17.68 4.90
C ALA A 32 0.77 16.40 4.88
N ARG A 33 2.06 16.52 5.26
CA ARG A 33 3.01 15.40 5.41
C ARG A 33 2.46 14.28 6.31
N GLY A 34 1.73 14.64 7.36
CA GLY A 34 1.14 13.69 8.31
C GLY A 34 0.04 12.81 7.68
N GLU A 35 -0.71 13.32 6.72
CA GLU A 35 -1.74 12.53 6.01
C GLU A 35 -1.09 11.45 5.15
N PHE A 36 0.03 11.77 4.50
CA PHE A 36 0.79 10.81 3.70
C PHE A 36 1.42 9.71 4.55
N THR A 37 2.08 10.05 5.66
CA THR A 37 2.62 9.01 6.57
C THR A 37 1.51 8.15 7.15
N ALA A 38 0.34 8.74 7.46
CA ALA A 38 -0.82 7.97 7.92
C ALA A 38 -1.35 7.01 6.85
N LEU A 39 -1.27 7.35 5.55
CA LEU A 39 -1.56 6.42 4.46
C LEU A 39 -0.58 5.24 4.49
N LEU A 40 0.74 5.51 4.55
CA LEU A 40 1.75 4.45 4.57
C LEU A 40 1.57 3.51 5.77
N ASP A 41 1.29 4.06 6.95
CA ASP A 41 1.00 3.26 8.14
C ASP A 41 -0.28 2.41 7.95
N ALA A 42 -1.30 2.94 7.29
CA ALA A 42 -2.51 2.20 6.96
C ALA A 42 -2.29 1.08 5.93
N LEU A 43 -1.41 1.30 4.93
CA LEU A 43 -1.00 0.27 3.98
C LEU A 43 -0.29 -0.88 4.70
N SER A 44 0.69 -0.58 5.55
CA SER A 44 1.40 -1.57 6.36
C SER A 44 0.45 -2.38 7.25
N ASN A 45 -0.50 -1.72 7.90
CA ASN A 45 -1.50 -2.41 8.72
C ASN A 45 -2.40 -3.34 7.89
N THR A 46 -2.79 -2.92 6.68
CA THR A 46 -3.66 -3.70 5.79
C THR A 46 -2.96 -4.96 5.30
N LEU A 47 -1.71 -4.84 4.84
CA LEU A 47 -0.92 -6.00 4.44
C LEU A 47 -0.58 -6.91 5.63
N GLY A 48 -0.33 -6.35 6.81
CA GLY A 48 -0.11 -7.15 8.02
C GLY A 48 -1.32 -8.01 8.39
N GLU A 49 -2.54 -7.51 8.18
CA GLU A 49 -3.76 -8.31 8.36
C GLU A 49 -3.96 -9.33 7.22
N ALA A 50 -3.56 -9.01 5.99
CA ALA A 50 -3.53 -9.98 4.89
C ALA A 50 -2.55 -11.15 5.16
N VAL A 51 -1.38 -10.86 5.74
CA VAL A 51 -0.39 -11.87 6.15
C VAL A 51 -0.99 -12.82 7.18
N ARG A 52 -1.70 -12.30 8.19
CA ARG A 52 -2.43 -13.15 9.16
C ARG A 52 -3.39 -14.08 8.44
N GLY A 53 -4.19 -13.55 7.51
CA GLY A 53 -5.11 -14.34 6.70
C GLY A 53 -4.42 -15.43 5.89
N ALA A 54 -3.28 -15.13 5.27
CA ALA A 54 -2.48 -16.10 4.50
C ALA A 54 -1.88 -17.21 5.38
N LEU A 55 -1.59 -16.91 6.65
CA LEU A 55 -1.12 -17.87 7.65
C LEU A 55 -2.26 -18.66 8.33
N GLY A 56 -3.52 -18.40 7.97
CA GLY A 56 -4.70 -19.02 8.60
C GLY A 56 -5.05 -18.47 9.99
N GLU A 57 -4.48 -17.33 10.37
CA GLU A 57 -4.84 -16.62 11.59
C GLU A 57 -6.11 -15.78 11.41
N THR A 58 -6.77 -15.45 12.52
CA THR A 58 -7.94 -14.57 12.52
C THR A 58 -7.55 -13.16 12.09
N VAL A 59 -8.17 -12.71 10.99
CA VAL A 59 -8.09 -11.33 10.51
C VAL A 59 -8.92 -10.41 11.41
N ARG A 60 -8.32 -9.33 11.91
CA ARG A 60 -8.94 -8.43 12.90
C ARG A 60 -9.52 -7.17 12.28
N ARG A 61 -9.18 -6.88 11.02
CA ARG A 61 -9.63 -5.68 10.29
C ARG A 61 -10.00 -6.04 8.85
N PRO A 62 -10.87 -5.27 8.20
CA PRO A 62 -11.18 -5.49 6.79
C PRO A 62 -9.91 -5.41 5.93
N VAL A 63 -9.75 -6.40 5.06
CA VAL A 63 -8.67 -6.48 4.06
C VAL A 63 -9.33 -6.61 2.69
N PRO A 64 -8.83 -5.92 1.65
CA PRO A 64 -9.26 -6.13 0.27
C PRO A 64 -9.30 -7.63 -0.08
N ALA A 65 -10.43 -8.10 -0.63
CA ALA A 65 -10.64 -9.53 -0.90
C ALA A 65 -9.56 -10.10 -1.84
N ALA A 66 -9.06 -9.29 -2.77
CA ALA A 66 -7.96 -9.65 -3.66
C ALA A 66 -6.68 -10.02 -2.90
N LEU A 67 -6.39 -9.46 -1.72
CA LEU A 67 -5.22 -9.82 -0.92
C LEU A 67 -5.39 -11.14 -0.15
N LEU A 68 -6.62 -11.65 -0.01
CA LEU A 68 -6.87 -12.96 0.59
C LEU A 68 -6.67 -14.12 -0.40
N ARG A 69 -6.41 -13.81 -1.69
CA ARG A 69 -6.08 -14.81 -2.70
C ARG A 69 -4.68 -15.41 -2.50
N TYR A 70 -3.77 -14.67 -1.87
CA TYR A 70 -2.42 -15.16 -1.61
C TYR A 70 -2.47 -16.28 -0.58
N ARG A 71 -2.03 -17.47 -1.00
CA ARG A 71 -1.90 -18.67 -0.15
C ARG A 71 -0.54 -18.76 0.56
N SER A 72 0.36 -17.84 0.25
CA SER A 72 1.69 -17.71 0.86
C SER A 72 1.87 -16.27 1.36
N PRO A 73 2.49 -16.08 2.54
CA PRO A 73 2.76 -14.74 3.06
C PRO A 73 3.92 -14.04 2.34
N ALA A 74 4.74 -14.75 1.55
CA ALA A 74 5.97 -14.19 0.99
C ALA A 74 5.77 -12.92 0.13
N PRO A 75 4.81 -12.87 -0.82
CA PRO A 75 4.57 -11.66 -1.62
C PRO A 75 4.09 -10.47 -0.77
N LEU A 76 3.29 -10.76 0.27
CA LEU A 76 2.78 -9.75 1.19
C LEU A 76 3.89 -9.19 2.10
N LEU A 77 4.86 -10.03 2.49
CA LEU A 77 6.03 -9.61 3.26
C LEU A 77 7.01 -8.77 2.44
N ASP A 78 7.19 -9.09 1.15
CA ASP A 78 8.00 -8.28 0.23
C ASP A 78 7.36 -6.88 0.04
N ALA A 79 6.05 -6.85 -0.21
CA ALA A 79 5.27 -5.63 -0.27
C ALA A 79 5.37 -4.78 1.02
N LEU A 80 5.35 -5.41 2.20
CA LEU A 80 5.59 -4.74 3.48
C LEU A 80 7.00 -4.13 3.57
N GLY A 81 8.02 -4.82 3.05
CA GLY A 81 9.38 -4.30 2.95
C GLY A 81 9.45 -3.03 2.10
N ARG A 82 8.82 -3.04 0.93
CA ARG A 82 8.74 -1.88 0.02
C ARG A 82 8.04 -0.67 0.67
N ILE A 83 6.94 -0.89 1.41
CA ILE A 83 6.28 0.18 2.17
C ILE A 83 7.16 0.71 3.31
N ALA A 84 7.89 -0.15 4.02
CA ALA A 84 8.80 0.28 5.08
C ALA A 84 9.91 1.19 4.52
N THR A 85 10.49 0.84 3.37
CA THR A 85 11.46 1.70 2.67
C THR A 85 10.84 3.05 2.29
N ALA A 86 9.62 3.07 1.75
CA ALA A 86 8.92 4.32 1.44
C ALA A 86 8.62 5.14 2.70
N ARG A 87 8.30 4.49 3.82
CA ARG A 87 8.00 5.15 5.09
C ARG A 87 9.20 5.88 5.68
N GLU A 88 10.39 5.32 5.54
CA GLU A 88 11.66 5.96 5.90
C GLU A 88 11.98 7.11 4.95
N ALA A 89 11.81 6.91 3.64
CA ALA A 89 12.01 7.97 2.65
C ALA A 89 11.10 9.18 2.91
N ALA A 90 9.86 8.95 3.35
CA ALA A 90 8.87 9.97 3.68
C ALA A 90 9.30 10.94 4.80
N HIS A 91 10.26 10.55 5.66
CA HIS A 91 10.83 11.47 6.65
C HIS A 91 11.74 12.53 6.01
N GLY A 92 12.31 12.25 4.84
CA GLY A 92 13.17 13.17 4.08
C GLY A 92 12.42 14.33 3.39
N ASN A 93 13.07 14.94 2.39
CA ASN A 93 12.48 15.98 1.55
C ASN A 93 12.06 15.43 0.18
N VAL A 94 11.37 14.28 0.20
CA VAL A 94 10.82 13.66 -1.02
C VAL A 94 9.41 14.17 -1.30
N ASN A 95 9.06 14.26 -2.57
CA ASN A 95 7.70 14.57 -2.99
C ASN A 95 6.79 13.34 -2.74
N PRO A 96 5.74 13.45 -1.90
CA PRO A 96 4.83 12.33 -1.61
C PRO A 96 4.17 11.70 -2.83
N GLN A 97 3.88 12.49 -3.88
CA GLN A 97 3.25 11.97 -5.10
C GLN A 97 4.20 11.07 -5.88
N ILE A 98 5.46 11.51 -6.04
CA ILE A 98 6.49 10.71 -6.73
C ILE A 98 6.75 9.43 -5.94
N LEU A 99 6.90 9.54 -4.62
CA LEU A 99 7.13 8.39 -3.76
C LEU A 99 5.97 7.38 -3.83
N LEU A 100 4.72 7.87 -3.87
CA LEU A 100 3.55 7.01 -4.02
C LEU A 100 3.46 6.36 -5.41
N ALA A 101 3.91 7.06 -6.46
CA ALA A 101 3.98 6.52 -7.83
C ALA A 101 4.93 5.31 -7.89
N VAL A 102 6.15 5.52 -7.41
CA VAL A 102 7.20 4.50 -7.38
C VAL A 102 6.76 3.33 -6.53
N LEU A 103 6.25 3.58 -5.32
CA LEU A 103 5.73 2.52 -4.45
C LEU A 103 4.59 1.75 -5.13
N GLY A 104 3.73 2.42 -5.91
CA GLY A 104 2.65 1.76 -6.63
C GLY A 104 3.14 0.82 -7.74
N GLU A 105 4.25 1.14 -8.39
CA GLU A 105 4.93 0.26 -9.37
C GLU A 105 5.62 -0.90 -8.67
N ASP A 106 6.34 -0.60 -7.58
CA ASP A 106 7.02 -1.58 -6.76
C ASP A 106 6.03 -2.62 -6.19
N LEU A 107 4.85 -2.18 -5.73
CA LEU A 107 3.84 -3.10 -5.21
C LEU A 107 3.16 -3.92 -6.31
N ALA A 108 2.98 -3.37 -7.51
CA ALA A 108 2.41 -4.11 -8.64
C ALA A 108 3.33 -5.23 -9.15
N GLU A 109 4.65 -5.11 -8.92
CA GLU A 109 5.61 -6.16 -9.26
C GLU A 109 5.49 -7.40 -8.35
N VAL A 110 5.14 -7.18 -7.08
CA VAL A 110 5.18 -8.23 -6.05
C VAL A 110 3.80 -8.73 -5.62
N LEU A 111 2.73 -7.96 -5.88
CA LEU A 111 1.35 -8.35 -5.60
C LEU A 111 0.66 -8.81 -6.89
#